data_AF-A0A416A125-F1
#
_entry.id   AF-A0A416A125-F1
#
_cell.length_a   1.000
_cell.length_b   1.000
_cell.length_c   1.000
_cell.angle_alpha   90.00
_cell.angle_beta   90.00
_cell.angle_gamma   90.00
#
_symmetry.space_group_name_H-M   'P 1'
#
loop_
_entity.id
_entity.type
_entity.pdbx_description
1 polymer ?
#
loop_
_entity_poly.entity_id
_entity_poly.type
_entity_poly.pdbx_seq_one_letter_code
_entity_poly.pdbx_strand_id
1 'polypeptide(L)'
;MKVLVINNAMTPYVKAVYDRVVDMGTSVTIVIPESVDSKVVGAGVKQIDSTVDKIKIVKALQKRLWYGKLGLLNLKDIILSESPDIVTLCWPYLLQLFFQPSLRKLLKQTDTKLMIAEIPFMVPPYGNIISYYRKNIFL
;
A
#
# COMPACT_ATOMS: atom_id res chain seq x y z
N MET A 1 -13.51 13.44 -1.84
CA MET A 1 -13.03 12.10 -1.48
C MET A 1 -11.55 12.19 -1.09
N LYS A 2 -11.14 11.48 -0.05
CA LYS A 2 -9.77 11.38 0.43
C LYS A 2 -9.29 9.93 0.35
N VAL A 3 -8.16 9.72 -0.33
CA VAL A 3 -7.56 8.40 -0.53
C VAL A 3 -6.20 8.36 0.17
N LEU A 4 -6.02 7.36 1.03
CA LEU A 4 -4.76 7.05 1.66
C LEU A 4 -4.09 5.89 0.91
N VAL A 5 -2.99 6.18 0.24
CA VAL A 5 -2.31 5.25 -0.64
C VAL A 5 -1.09 4.66 0.06
N ILE A 6 -1.12 3.37 0.38
CA ILE A 6 0.08 2.69 0.88
C ILE A 6 0.93 2.23 -0.30
N ASN A 7 2.21 2.61 -0.31
CA ASN A 7 3.15 2.26 -1.36
C ASN A 7 4.56 1.98 -0.81
N ASN A 8 5.37 1.26 -1.58
CA ASN A 8 6.73 0.88 -1.18
C ASN A 8 7.74 2.03 -1.28
N ALA A 9 7.50 2.98 -2.19
CA ALA A 9 8.28 4.22 -2.32
C ALA A 9 7.53 5.25 -3.17
N MET A 10 7.99 6.50 -3.13
CA MET A 10 7.53 7.55 -4.03
C MET A 10 8.41 7.59 -5.27
N THR A 11 7.94 6.97 -6.35
CA THR A 11 8.64 6.95 -7.65
C THR A 11 8.03 7.97 -8.63
N PRO A 12 8.72 8.31 -9.73
CA PRO A 12 8.17 9.22 -10.75
C PRO A 12 6.83 8.78 -11.34
N TYR A 13 6.63 7.48 -11.55
CA TYR A 13 5.37 6.96 -12.09
C TYR A 13 4.23 7.02 -11.06
N VAL A 14 4.53 6.76 -9.78
CA VAL A 14 3.55 6.93 -8.69
C VAL A 14 3.11 8.39 -8.62
N LYS A 15 4.07 9.32 -8.66
CA LYS A 15 3.78 10.76 -8.71
C LYS A 15 2.87 11.10 -9.90
N ALA A 16 3.23 10.69 -11.11
CA ALA A 16 2.48 11.03 -12.31
C ALA A 16 1.02 10.52 -12.25
N VAL A 17 0.81 9.30 -11.74
CA VAL A 17 -0.54 8.74 -11.57
C VAL A 17 -1.34 9.55 -10.55
N TYR A 18 -0.79 9.78 -9.37
CA TYR A 18 -1.55 10.42 -8.30
C TYR A 18 -1.70 11.93 -8.45
N ASP A 19 -0.81 12.60 -9.18
CA ASP A 19 -1.02 14.00 -9.58
C ASP A 19 -2.28 14.13 -10.43
N ARG A 20 -2.52 13.18 -11.35
CA ARG A 20 -3.75 13.15 -12.15
C ARG A 20 -4.98 12.87 -11.29
N VAL A 21 -4.88 11.99 -10.32
CA VAL A 21 -5.97 11.73 -9.37
C VAL A 21 -6.31 12.98 -8.55
N VAL A 22 -5.30 13.76 -8.15
CA VAL A 22 -5.51 15.06 -7.50
C VAL A 22 -6.17 16.07 -8.44
N ASP A 23 -5.73 16.14 -9.69
CA ASP A 23 -6.34 17.01 -10.72
C ASP A 23 -7.82 16.67 -10.99
N MET A 24 -8.23 15.43 -10.71
CA MET A 24 -9.64 14.99 -10.77
C MET A 24 -10.46 15.36 -9.52
N GLY A 25 -9.90 16.12 -8.57
CA GLY A 25 -10.60 16.58 -7.37
C GLY A 25 -10.54 15.63 -6.17
N THR A 26 -9.61 14.66 -6.17
CA THR A 26 -9.42 13.73 -5.06
C THR A 26 -8.23 14.14 -4.19
N SER A 27 -8.43 14.22 -2.87
CA SER A 27 -7.31 14.43 -1.93
C SER A 27 -6.52 13.13 -1.79
N VAL A 28 -5.22 13.16 -2.04
CA VAL A 28 -4.35 11.98 -1.95
C VAL A 28 -3.27 12.19 -0.89
N THR A 29 -3.19 11.25 0.05
CA THR A 29 -2.05 11.09 0.95
C THR A 29 -1.34 9.79 0.59
N ILE A 30 -0.05 9.84 0.26
CA ILE A 30 0.78 8.66 0.02
C ILE A 30 1.56 8.33 1.29
N VAL A 31 1.47 7.08 1.73
CA VAL A 31 2.26 6.54 2.83
C VAL A 31 3.36 5.67 2.28
N ILE A 32 4.60 5.99 2.65
CA ILE A 32 5.80 5.22 2.28
C ILE A 32 6.59 4.86 3.55
N PRO A 33 7.35 3.76 3.55
CA PRO A 33 8.23 3.46 4.67
C PRO A 33 9.32 4.53 4.82
N GLU A 34 9.76 4.79 6.06
CA GLU A 34 10.87 5.71 6.36
C GLU A 34 12.19 5.30 5.69
N SER A 35 12.43 3.99 5.64
CA SER A 35 13.54 3.38 4.92
C SER A 35 13.00 2.60 3.74
N VAL A 36 13.49 2.88 2.53
CA VAL A 36 13.09 2.11 1.35
C VAL A 36 13.99 0.90 1.21
N ASP A 37 13.38 -0.29 1.13
CA ASP A 37 14.11 -1.52 0.83
C ASP A 37 14.40 -1.59 -0.67
N SER A 38 15.68 -1.50 -1.03
CA SER A 38 16.14 -1.56 -2.43
C SER A 38 15.81 -2.89 -3.12
N LYS A 39 15.57 -3.97 -2.37
CA LYS A 39 15.07 -5.24 -2.93
C LYS A 39 13.60 -5.20 -3.31
N VAL A 40 12.82 -4.30 -2.69
CA VAL A 40 11.38 -4.17 -2.94
C VAL A 40 11.11 -3.20 -4.08
N VAL A 41 11.85 -2.09 -4.14
CA VAL A 41 11.65 -1.05 -5.16
C VAL A 41 12.56 -1.25 -6.38
N GLY A 42 13.64 -2.01 -6.24
CA GLY A 42 14.63 -2.26 -7.29
C GLY A 42 15.84 -1.33 -7.15
N ALA A 43 17.04 -1.92 -7.24
CA ALA A 43 18.28 -1.17 -7.21
C ALA A 43 18.34 -0.21 -8.41
N GLY A 44 18.40 1.10 -8.15
CA GLY A 44 18.47 2.13 -9.19
C GLY A 44 17.15 2.83 -9.53
N VAL A 45 16.02 2.42 -8.93
CA VAL A 45 14.78 3.16 -9.10
C VAL A 45 14.89 4.51 -8.38
N LYS A 46 14.74 5.60 -9.16
CA LYS A 46 14.73 6.96 -8.62
C LYS A 46 13.57 7.14 -7.66
N GLN A 47 13.88 7.67 -6.49
CA GLN A 47 12.92 8.04 -5.47
C GLN A 47 12.81 9.56 -5.43
N ILE A 48 11.64 10.06 -5.06
CA ILE A 48 11.39 11.48 -4.87
C ILE A 48 11.49 11.73 -3.37
N ASP A 49 12.61 12.30 -2.95
CA ASP A 49 12.98 12.39 -1.52
C ASP A 49 12.21 13.45 -0.73
N SER A 50 11.66 14.48 -1.38
CA SER A 50 10.82 15.47 -0.68
C SER A 50 10.09 16.44 -1.61
N THR A 51 8.86 16.76 -1.20
CA THR A 51 7.94 17.78 -1.74
C THR A 51 7.35 17.45 -3.10
N VAL A 52 6.10 16.97 -3.06
CA VAL A 52 5.25 16.91 -4.24
C VAL A 52 4.15 17.94 -4.01
N ASP A 53 4.11 18.97 -4.86
CA ASP A 53 3.26 20.16 -4.66
C ASP A 53 1.78 19.84 -4.44
N LYS A 54 1.30 18.72 -5.00
CA LYS A 54 -0.11 18.30 -4.98
C LYS A 54 -0.42 17.18 -3.98
N ILE A 55 0.58 16.48 -3.45
CA ILE A 55 0.40 15.21 -2.74
C ILE A 55 1.07 15.26 -1.38
N LYS A 56 0.29 14.95 -0.34
CA LYS A 56 0.85 14.76 1.00
C LYS A 56 1.58 13.43 1.08
N ILE A 57 2.82 13.45 1.59
CA ILE A 57 3.60 12.23 1.85
C ILE A 57 3.72 12.03 3.36
N VAL A 58 3.39 10.83 3.83
CA VAL A 58 3.53 10.40 5.23
C VAL A 58 4.55 9.27 5.28
N LYS A 59 5.57 9.40 6.14
CA LYS A 59 6.51 8.32 6.39
C LYS A 59 5.99 7.40 7.49
N ALA A 60 6.13 6.10 7.29
CA ALA A 60 5.65 5.07 8.20
C ALA A 60 6.80 4.20 8.72
N LEU A 61 6.71 3.83 10.00
CA LEU A 61 7.63 2.91 10.64
C LEU A 61 7.39 1.51 10.10
N GLN A 62 8.43 0.85 9.59
CA GLN A 62 8.32 -0.51 9.08
C GLN A 62 9.21 -1.50 9.85
N LYS A 63 8.72 -2.74 9.96
CA LYS A 63 9.50 -3.86 10.50
C LYS A 63 9.08 -5.16 9.85
N ARG A 64 9.98 -6.14 9.85
CA ARG A 64 9.63 -7.54 9.53
C ARG A 64 8.73 -8.10 10.64
N LEU A 65 7.54 -8.54 10.26
CA LEU A 65 6.56 -9.17 11.14
C LEU A 65 6.80 -10.68 11.22
N TRP A 66 6.10 -11.36 12.14
CA TRP A 66 6.30 -12.79 12.45
C TRP A 66 6.12 -13.73 11.24
N TYR A 67 5.33 -13.32 10.25
CA TYR A 67 5.14 -14.03 8.98
C TYR A 67 6.23 -13.72 7.93
N GLY A 68 7.35 -13.15 8.35
CA GLY A 68 8.55 -12.97 7.53
C GLY A 68 8.48 -11.84 6.50
N LYS A 69 7.39 -11.06 6.43
CA LYS A 69 7.23 -9.93 5.50
C LYS A 69 7.23 -8.58 6.24
N LEU A 70 7.47 -7.50 5.50
CA LEU A 70 7.43 -6.14 6.05
C LEU A 70 5.98 -5.73 6.36
N GLY A 71 5.82 -4.95 7.43
CA GLY A 71 4.57 -4.30 7.80
C GLY A 71 4.81 -2.91 8.36
N LEU A 72 3.81 -2.05 8.24
CA LEU A 72 3.76 -0.69 8.77
C LEU A 72 3.18 -0.71 10.19
N LEU A 73 3.98 -0.34 11.17
CA LEU A 73 3.64 -0.45 12.59
C LEU A 73 2.58 0.58 13.00
N ASN A 74 2.70 1.81 12.48
CA ASN A 74 1.81 2.93 12.78
C ASN A 74 0.66 3.09 11.76
N LEU A 75 0.36 2.07 10.94
CA LEU A 75 -0.67 2.15 9.90
C LEU A 75 -2.06 2.54 10.46
N LYS A 76 -2.44 1.99 11.61
CA LYS A 76 -3.74 2.31 12.24
C LYS A 76 -3.81 3.78 12.66
N ASP A 77 -2.73 4.30 13.22
CA ASP A 77 -2.67 5.67 13.71
C ASP A 77 -2.69 6.65 12.53
N ILE A 78 -2.01 6.30 11.43
CA ILE A 78 -2.07 7.06 10.17
C ILE A 78 -3.50 7.05 9.62
N ILE A 79 -4.19 5.90 9.58
CA ILE A 79 -5.58 5.83 9.12
C ILE A 79 -6.51 6.71 9.97
N LEU A 80 -6.35 6.68 11.31
CA LEU A 80 -7.13 7.52 12.21
C LEU A 80 -6.86 9.01 11.98
N SER A 81 -5.58 9.40 11.92
CA SER A 81 -5.18 10.80 11.72
C SER A 81 -5.58 11.33 10.35
N GLU A 82 -5.48 10.52 9.29
CA GLU A 82 -5.82 10.93 7.94
C GLU A 82 -7.31 10.84 7.66
N SER A 83 -8.06 9.99 8.37
CA SER A 83 -9.50 9.75 8.18
C SER A 83 -9.90 9.61 6.70
N PRO A 84 -9.33 8.65 5.95
CA PRO A 84 -9.60 8.51 4.52
C PRO A 84 -10.94 7.81 4.24
N ASP A 85 -11.54 8.14 3.11
CA ASP A 85 -12.68 7.41 2.54
C ASP A 85 -12.24 6.05 2.01
N ILE A 86 -11.03 5.99 1.42
CA ILE A 86 -10.44 4.78 0.84
C ILE A 86 -9.00 4.62 1.30
N VAL A 87 -8.63 3.41 1.74
CA VAL A 87 -7.22 3.02 1.88
C VAL A 87 -6.84 2.05 0.76
N THR A 88 -5.72 2.31 0.08
CA THR A 88 -5.16 1.36 -0.90
C THR A 88 -4.01 0.57 -0.28
N LEU A 89 -4.03 -0.75 -0.43
CA LEU A 89 -2.93 -1.61 0.03
C LEU A 89 -2.28 -2.35 -1.13
N CYS A 90 -0.96 -2.34 -1.15
CA CYS A 90 -0.13 -3.12 -2.07
C CYS A 90 0.66 -4.19 -1.31
N TRP A 91 1.38 -5.03 -2.05
CA TRP A 91 2.31 -5.97 -1.48
C TRP A 91 3.49 -5.23 -0.81
N PRO A 92 3.99 -5.70 0.36
CA PRO A 92 3.47 -6.79 1.18
C PRO A 92 2.44 -6.35 2.24
N TYR A 93 2.13 -5.05 2.33
CA TYR A 93 1.32 -4.45 3.39
C TYR A 93 -0.13 -4.95 3.42
N LEU A 94 -0.65 -5.43 2.29
CA LEU A 94 -1.93 -6.13 2.21
C LEU A 94 -2.04 -7.29 3.22
N LEU A 95 -0.93 -7.97 3.53
CA LEU A 95 -0.89 -9.07 4.50
C LEU A 95 -1.32 -8.66 5.91
N GLN A 96 -1.15 -7.39 6.28
CA GLN A 96 -1.62 -6.89 7.57
C GLN A 96 -3.15 -6.97 7.69
N LEU A 97 -3.93 -6.90 6.61
CA LEU A 97 -5.37 -7.15 6.71
C LEU A 97 -5.67 -8.55 7.21
N PHE A 98 -4.95 -9.55 6.71
CA PHE A 98 -5.19 -10.95 7.07
C PHE A 98 -4.71 -11.21 8.50
N PHE A 99 -3.48 -10.81 8.83
CA PHE A 99 -2.84 -11.14 10.10
C PHE A 99 -3.11 -10.16 11.24
N GLN A 100 -3.71 -9.00 10.99
CA GLN A 100 -4.04 -7.99 12.00
C GLN A 100 -5.56 -7.71 12.05
N PRO A 101 -6.35 -8.52 12.80
CA PRO A 101 -7.80 -8.30 12.94
C PRO A 101 -8.18 -6.90 13.42
N SER A 102 -7.34 -6.26 14.23
CA SER A 102 -7.58 -4.89 14.70
C SER A 102 -7.58 -3.85 13.58
N LEU A 103 -6.82 -4.07 12.50
CA LEU A 103 -6.84 -3.21 11.32
C LEU A 103 -8.19 -3.33 10.58
N ARG A 104 -8.69 -4.57 10.39
CA ARG A 104 -10.02 -4.80 9.80
C ARG A 104 -11.14 -4.18 10.63
N LYS A 105 -11.05 -4.31 11.96
CA LYS A 105 -12.01 -3.70 12.88
C LYS A 105 -12.00 -2.18 12.74
N LEU A 106 -10.81 -1.57 12.70
CA LEU A 106 -10.65 -0.14 12.51
C LEU A 106 -11.31 0.35 11.21
N LEU A 107 -10.99 -0.27 10.08
CA LEU A 107 -11.57 0.12 8.77
C LEU A 107 -13.10 0.07 8.76
N LYS A 108 -13.70 -0.93 9.43
CA LYS A 108 -15.16 -1.01 9.60
C LYS A 108 -15.71 0.10 10.50
N GLN A 109 -15.00 0.43 11.58
CA GLN A 109 -15.42 1.46 12.54
C GLN A 109 -15.34 2.87 11.94
N THR A 110 -14.40 3.11 11.03
CA THR A 110 -14.21 4.40 10.35
C THR A 110 -14.96 4.50 9.02
N ASP A 111 -15.74 3.47 8.65
CA ASP A 111 -16.35 3.29 7.33
C ASP A 111 -15.39 3.46 6.13
N THR A 112 -14.08 3.23 6.36
CA THR A 112 -13.06 3.35 5.33
C THR A 112 -13.13 2.16 4.38
N LYS A 113 -13.31 2.43 3.09
CA LYS A 113 -13.30 1.40 2.05
C LYS A 113 -11.88 0.95 1.75
N LEU A 114 -11.76 -0.29 1.29
CA LEU A 114 -10.47 -0.91 0.96
C LEU A 114 -10.36 -1.08 -0.55
N MET A 115 -9.23 -0.66 -1.11
CA MET A 115 -8.80 -0.98 -2.47
C MET A 115 -7.51 -1.80 -2.41
N ILE A 116 -7.46 -2.91 -3.13
CA ILE A 116 -6.25 -3.73 -3.26
C ILE A 116 -5.55 -3.32 -4.55
N ALA A 117 -4.36 -2.76 -4.43
CA ALA A 117 -3.52 -2.33 -5.54
C ALA A 117 -2.38 -3.34 -5.70
N GLU A 118 -2.67 -4.47 -6.33
CA GLU A 118 -1.72 -5.57 -6.56
C GLU A 118 -1.41 -5.75 -8.03
N ILE A 119 -0.23 -6.30 -8.30
CA ILE A 119 0.19 -6.66 -9.65
C ILE A 119 -0.54 -7.96 -10.04
N PRO A 120 -1.39 -7.96 -11.10
CA PRO A 120 -2.31 -9.05 -11.38
C PRO A 120 -1.64 -10.34 -11.91
N PHE A 121 -0.33 -10.33 -12.15
CA PHE A 121 0.36 -11.41 -12.87
C PHE A 121 0.68 -12.65 -12.01
N MET A 122 0.33 -12.63 -10.71
CA MET A 122 0.58 -13.75 -9.78
C MET A 122 -0.69 -14.17 -9.02
N VAL A 123 -1.86 -13.64 -9.39
CA VAL A 123 -3.11 -13.93 -8.70
C VAL A 123 -3.81 -15.08 -9.44
N PRO A 124 -4.01 -16.25 -8.81
CA PRO A 124 -4.78 -17.32 -9.42
C PRO A 124 -6.20 -16.83 -9.73
N PRO A 125 -6.79 -17.26 -10.86
CA PRO A 125 -8.19 -16.99 -11.14
C PRO A 125 -9.07 -17.44 -9.97
N TYR A 126 -10.12 -16.67 -9.67
CA TYR A 126 -11.03 -16.97 -8.57
C TYR A 126 -11.59 -18.40 -8.71
N GLY A 127 -11.57 -19.17 -7.63
CA GLY A 127 -11.97 -20.59 -7.62
C GLY A 127 -10.89 -21.58 -8.09
N ASN A 128 -9.75 -21.11 -8.61
CA ASN A 128 -8.69 -21.97 -9.18
C ASN A 128 -7.36 -21.89 -8.42
N ILE A 129 -7.38 -21.52 -7.13
CA ILE A 129 -6.17 -21.30 -6.32
C ILE A 129 -5.23 -22.53 -6.32
N ILE A 130 -5.78 -23.71 -6.00
CA ILE A 130 -4.98 -24.94 -5.85
C ILE A 130 -4.43 -25.40 -7.22
N SER A 131 -5.27 -25.39 -8.25
CA SER A 131 -4.87 -25.83 -9.60
C SER A 131 -3.83 -24.90 -10.23
N TYR A 132 -3.96 -23.59 -10.00
CA TYR A 132 -3.01 -22.60 -10.48
C TYR A 132 -1.62 -22.79 -9.88
N TYR A 133 -1.49 -22.94 -8.56
CA TYR A 133 -0.18 -23.11 -7.91
C TYR A 133 0.42 -24.49 -8.09
N ARG A 134 -0.39 -25.53 -8.35
CA ARG A 134 0.13 -26.83 -8.81
C ARG A 134 0.78 -26.75 -10.18
N LYS A 135 0.26 -25.92 -11.08
CA LYS A 135 0.79 -25.73 -12.44
C LYS A 135 1.95 -24.73 -12.49
N ASN A 136 1.88 -23.70 -11.65
CA ASN A 136 2.87 -22.63 -11.56
C ASN A 136 3.58 -22.74 -10.21
N ILE A 137 4.30 -23.85 -10.01
CA ILE A 137 5.19 -24.03 -8.86
C ILE A 137 6.30 -22.98 -9.03
N PHE A 138 6.36 -22.03 -8.10
CA PHE A 138 7.30 -20.91 -8.14
C PHE A 138 8.75 -21.36 -8.43
N LEU A 139 9.34 -20.81 -9.50
CA LEU A 139 10.78 -20.64 -9.69
C LEU A 139 11.23 -19.36 -8.96
#